data_AF-A0A8C7AKX6-F1
#
_entry.id   AF-A0A8C7AKX6-F1
#
_cell.length_a   1.000
_cell.length_b   1.000
_cell.length_c   1.000
_cell.angle_alpha   90.00
_cell.angle_beta   90.00
_cell.angle_gamma   90.00
#
_symmetry.space_group_name_H-M   'P 1'
#
loop_
_entity.id
_entity.type
_entity.pdbx_description
1 polymer ?
#
loop_
_entity_poly.entity_id
_entity_poly.type
_entity_poly.pdbx_seq_one_letter_code
_entity_poly.pdbx_strand_id
1 'polypeptide(L)'
;MAALGAARGGPGRKPWTPLVKAALCLTGRGTRSVPWRGCWRGPRAAGHDDLPVPMENPYKEPLKKCILCGKRVDYKNIQLLSQFVSPFTGCIYGRHITGLCGKKQKEITKAIKRAQIMGFMPVTYKDPAYLKDPKVCNIKYRE
;
A
#
# COMPACT_ATOMS: atom_id res chain seq x y z
N MET A 1 -53.96 -24.97 25.02
CA MET A 1 -54.08 -23.98 23.92
C MET A 1 -52.73 -23.84 23.25
N ALA A 2 -52.68 -24.16 21.95
CA ALA A 2 -51.50 -24.01 21.10
C ALA A 2 -51.55 -22.69 20.33
N ALA A 3 -50.39 -22.07 20.11
CA ALA A 3 -50.06 -21.15 19.01
C ALA A 3 -48.51 -21.11 18.94
N LEU A 4 -47.86 -21.74 17.95
CA LEU A 4 -47.50 -21.24 16.61
C LEU A 4 -46.66 -19.95 16.64
N GLY A 5 -45.34 -20.04 16.48
CA GLY A 5 -44.61 -19.68 15.23
C GLY A 5 -43.71 -18.46 15.51
N ALA A 6 -42.54 -18.21 14.91
CA ALA A 6 -41.94 -18.68 13.68
C ALA A 6 -40.40 -18.52 13.72
N ALA A 7 -39.74 -19.28 12.85
CA ALA A 7 -38.30 -19.29 12.59
C ALA A 7 -37.78 -17.99 11.92
N ARG A 8 -36.45 -17.79 11.99
CA ARG A 8 -35.62 -17.26 10.89
C ARG A 8 -34.13 -17.44 11.15
N GLY A 9 -33.53 -18.37 10.39
CA GLY A 9 -32.08 -18.57 10.29
C GLY A 9 -31.39 -17.52 9.42
N GLY A 10 -30.09 -17.32 9.68
CA GLY A 10 -29.18 -16.50 8.87
C GLY A 10 -28.13 -17.37 8.16
N PRO A 11 -27.65 -16.96 6.97
CA PRO A 11 -27.14 -17.87 5.94
C PRO A 11 -25.64 -18.19 6.03
N GLY A 12 -25.33 -19.48 6.03
CA GLY A 12 -24.00 -20.02 5.76
C GLY A 12 -23.56 -19.78 4.32
N ARG A 13 -22.32 -19.31 4.14
CA ARG A 13 -21.66 -19.16 2.84
C ARG A 13 -21.32 -20.54 2.29
N LYS A 14 -22.02 -20.90 1.22
CA LYS A 14 -21.89 -22.14 0.45
C LYS A 14 -20.64 -22.11 -0.46
N PRO A 15 -19.84 -23.18 -0.51
CA PRO A 15 -18.69 -23.30 -1.41
C PRO A 15 -19.15 -23.55 -2.86
N TRP A 16 -18.34 -23.08 -3.81
CA TRP A 16 -18.61 -23.09 -5.24
C TRP A 16 -18.44 -24.52 -5.78
N THR A 17 -19.52 -25.10 -6.30
CA THR A 17 -19.46 -26.29 -7.16
C THR A 17 -18.97 -25.90 -8.56
N PRO A 18 -18.03 -26.64 -9.18
CA PRO A 18 -17.70 -26.42 -10.58
C PRO A 18 -18.77 -27.08 -11.48
N LEU A 19 -19.33 -26.26 -12.36
CA LEU A 19 -20.21 -26.62 -13.46
C LEU A 19 -19.51 -27.62 -14.40
N VAL A 20 -20.07 -28.81 -14.53
CA VAL A 20 -19.67 -29.79 -15.56
C VAL A 20 -19.97 -29.19 -16.93
N LYS A 21 -18.95 -29.01 -17.78
CA LYS A 21 -19.14 -28.70 -19.20
C LYS A 21 -19.03 -30.00 -19.98
N ALA A 22 -20.15 -30.42 -20.55
CA ALA A 22 -20.21 -31.50 -21.52
C ALA A 22 -19.37 -31.16 -22.75
N ALA A 23 -18.55 -32.11 -23.19
CA ALA A 23 -17.80 -32.05 -24.43
C ALA A 23 -18.71 -32.45 -25.60
N LEU A 24 -18.93 -31.54 -26.56
CA LEU A 24 -19.38 -31.91 -27.89
C LEU A 24 -18.15 -32.26 -28.73
N CYS A 25 -18.07 -33.51 -29.18
CA CYS A 25 -17.08 -33.96 -30.14
C CYS A 25 -17.51 -33.53 -31.56
N LEU A 26 -16.81 -32.54 -32.14
CA LEU A 26 -16.88 -32.26 -33.56
C LEU A 26 -15.68 -32.91 -34.26
N THR A 27 -15.96 -33.90 -35.10
CA THR A 27 -14.99 -34.56 -35.97
C THR A 27 -14.68 -33.67 -37.16
N GLY A 28 -13.47 -33.10 -37.19
CA GLY A 28 -12.92 -32.39 -38.34
C GLY A 28 -11.57 -32.98 -38.74
N ARG A 29 -11.51 -33.57 -39.95
CA ARG A 29 -10.29 -34.07 -40.61
C ARG A 29 -9.31 -32.92 -40.87
N GLY A 30 -8.02 -33.20 -40.69
CA GLY A 30 -6.95 -32.47 -41.37
C GLY A 30 -6.14 -31.52 -40.50
N THR A 31 -5.37 -32.05 -39.55
CA THR A 31 -4.17 -31.38 -39.05
C THR A 31 -3.09 -32.43 -38.84
N ARG A 32 -1.97 -32.23 -39.53
CA ARG A 32 -0.75 -33.03 -39.41
C ARG A 32 -0.26 -32.85 -37.97
N SER A 33 -0.56 -33.82 -37.10
CA SER A 33 -0.01 -33.84 -35.75
C SER A 33 1.49 -34.01 -35.89
N VAL A 34 2.24 -32.93 -35.66
CA VAL A 34 3.68 -33.04 -35.41
C VAL A 34 3.76 -33.83 -34.11
N PRO A 35 4.25 -35.08 -34.10
CA PRO A 35 4.45 -35.77 -32.86
C PRO A 35 5.64 -35.03 -32.25
N TRP A 36 5.37 -34.14 -31.31
CA TRP A 36 6.37 -33.76 -30.32
C TRP A 36 6.73 -35.07 -29.62
N ARG A 37 7.70 -35.80 -30.18
CA ARG A 37 8.31 -36.94 -29.51
C ARG A 37 8.84 -36.37 -28.20
N GLY A 38 8.14 -36.71 -27.14
CA GLY A 38 8.51 -36.31 -25.80
C GLY A 38 9.95 -36.72 -25.54
N CYS A 39 10.81 -35.74 -25.31
CA CYS A 39 11.91 -35.94 -24.38
C CYS A 39 11.35 -35.87 -22.96
N TRP A 40 10.47 -36.81 -22.60
CA TRP A 40 10.32 -37.19 -21.21
C TRP A 40 11.47 -38.14 -20.89
N ARG A 41 12.69 -37.59 -20.87
CA ARG A 41 13.73 -38.21 -20.07
C ARG A 41 13.24 -38.08 -18.64
N GLY A 42 12.92 -39.22 -18.02
CA GLY A 42 12.59 -39.30 -16.60
C GLY A 42 13.66 -38.59 -15.76
N PRO A 43 13.32 -38.18 -14.52
CA PRO A 43 14.21 -37.38 -13.69
C PRO A 43 15.58 -38.05 -13.63
N ARG A 44 16.59 -37.38 -14.19
CA ARG A 44 17.98 -37.69 -13.84
C ARG A 44 18.03 -37.57 -12.33
N ALA A 45 18.49 -38.60 -11.64
CA ALA A 45 18.86 -38.51 -10.24
C ALA A 45 19.99 -37.47 -10.14
N ALA A 46 19.60 -36.20 -9.99
CA ALA A 46 20.50 -35.19 -9.47
C ALA A 46 20.89 -35.67 -8.07
N GLY A 47 22.19 -35.58 -7.75
CA GLY A 47 22.64 -35.80 -6.38
C GLY A 47 21.77 -34.97 -5.43
N HIS A 48 21.55 -35.48 -4.23
CA HIS A 48 20.72 -34.83 -3.21
C HIS A 48 21.24 -33.43 -2.81
N ASP A 49 22.45 -33.06 -3.26
CA ASP A 49 23.22 -31.90 -2.84
C ASP A 49 22.86 -30.58 -3.56
N ASP A 50 22.15 -30.62 -4.69
CA ASP A 50 21.73 -29.42 -5.47
C ASP A 50 20.28 -28.96 -5.17
N LEU A 51 19.66 -29.48 -4.11
CA LEU A 51 18.30 -29.10 -3.73
C LEU A 51 18.28 -27.70 -3.07
N PRO A 52 17.25 -26.89 -3.33
CA PRO A 52 17.13 -25.58 -2.71
C PRO A 52 16.94 -25.71 -1.20
N VAL A 53 17.84 -25.10 -0.43
CA VAL A 53 17.73 -25.03 1.03
C VAL A 53 16.65 -24.00 1.40
N PRO A 54 15.68 -24.33 2.28
CA PRO A 54 14.76 -23.34 2.81
C PRO A 54 15.51 -22.37 3.73
N MET A 55 15.71 -21.15 3.26
CA MET A 55 16.37 -20.05 3.99
C MET A 55 15.61 -18.74 3.82
N GLU A 56 15.75 -17.79 4.75
CA GLU A 56 15.23 -16.43 4.53
C GLU A 56 15.92 -15.78 3.32
N ASN A 57 15.18 -14.98 2.54
CA ASN A 57 15.71 -14.35 1.35
C ASN A 57 16.92 -13.43 1.70
N PRO A 58 18.15 -13.80 1.28
CA PRO A 58 19.36 -13.04 1.61
C PRO A 58 19.46 -11.72 0.83
N TYR A 59 18.76 -11.61 -0.30
CA TYR A 59 18.72 -10.43 -1.17
C TYR A 59 17.59 -9.47 -0.79
N LYS A 60 16.94 -9.66 0.36
CA LYS A 60 15.85 -8.81 0.80
C LYS A 60 16.36 -7.46 1.26
N GLU A 61 16.09 -6.44 0.45
CA GLU A 61 16.39 -5.05 0.82
C GLU A 61 15.61 -4.61 2.08
N PRO A 62 16.22 -3.75 2.92
CA PRO A 62 15.53 -3.20 4.07
C PRO A 62 14.36 -2.31 3.63
N LEU A 63 13.29 -2.29 4.43
CA LEU A 63 12.13 -1.47 4.14
C LEU A 63 12.50 0.01 4.10
N LYS A 64 12.03 0.71 3.05
CA LYS A 64 12.21 2.15 2.89
C LYS A 64 11.56 2.90 4.07
N LYS A 65 12.31 3.82 4.66
CA LYS A 65 11.86 4.66 5.78
C LYS A 65 11.45 6.03 5.28
N CYS A 66 10.51 6.65 6.01
CA CYS A 66 10.13 8.03 5.79
C CYS A 66 11.23 9.01 6.27
N ILE A 67 11.17 10.25 5.79
CA ILE A 67 12.15 11.31 6.11
C ILE A 67 12.22 11.59 7.63
N LEU A 68 11.09 11.49 8.33
CA LEU A 68 10.98 11.77 9.77
C LEU A 68 11.00 10.51 10.65
N CYS A 69 11.33 9.35 10.09
CA CYS A 69 11.31 8.09 10.84
C CYS A 69 12.45 8.07 11.88
N GLY A 70 12.10 7.89 13.16
CA GLY A 70 13.05 7.95 14.29
C GLY A 70 13.33 9.36 14.83
N LYS A 71 12.75 10.42 14.25
CA LYS A 71 12.85 11.80 14.76
C LYS A 71 11.64 12.18 15.60
N ARG A 72 11.85 13.00 16.63
CA ARG A 72 10.77 13.56 17.47
C ARG A 72 10.23 14.84 16.82
N VAL A 73 8.91 15.00 16.83
CA VAL A 73 8.22 16.14 16.22
C VAL A 73 7.54 16.93 17.34
N ASP A 74 8.00 18.15 17.54
CA ASP A 74 7.45 19.06 18.55
C ASP A 74 6.70 20.20 17.89
N TYR A 75 5.63 20.67 18.54
CA TYR A 75 4.82 21.79 18.06
C TYR A 75 5.57 23.14 18.09
N LYS A 76 6.68 23.21 18.82
CA LYS A 76 7.52 24.40 18.95
C LYS A 76 8.41 24.63 17.72
N ASN A 77 8.67 23.57 16.94
CA ASN A 77 9.58 23.63 15.80
C ASN A 77 8.84 24.11 14.55
N ILE A 78 8.56 25.41 14.49
CA ILE A 78 7.76 26.03 13.43
C ILE A 78 8.39 25.80 12.05
N GLN A 79 9.72 25.89 11.93
CA GLN A 79 10.43 25.67 10.66
C GLN A 79 10.14 24.29 10.05
N LEU A 80 10.15 23.23 10.86
CA LEU A 80 9.85 21.87 10.39
C LEU A 80 8.39 21.73 9.97
N LEU A 81 7.47 22.27 10.77
CA LEU A 81 6.03 22.16 10.51
C LEU A 81 5.63 22.94 9.25
N SER A 82 6.27 24.10 9.03
CA SER A 82 6.08 25.00 7.90
C SER A 82 6.38 24.35 6.55
N GLN A 83 7.19 23.29 6.51
CA GLN A 83 7.51 22.54 5.28
C GLN A 83 6.35 21.65 4.80
N PHE A 84 5.42 21.28 5.68
CA PHE A 84 4.29 20.39 5.38
C PHE A 84 2.98 21.15 5.11
N VAL A 85 3.07 22.48 4.97
CA VAL A 85 1.94 23.38 4.79
C VAL A 85 2.06 24.12 3.46
N SER A 86 0.91 24.35 2.81
CA SER A 86 0.81 25.14 1.58
C SER A 86 1.24 26.59 1.82
N PRO A 87 2.16 27.16 1.01
CA PRO A 87 2.62 28.54 1.17
C PRO A 87 1.47 29.55 1.07
N PHE A 88 0.52 29.34 0.15
CA PHE A 88 -0.54 30.30 -0.15
C PHE A 88 -1.80 30.12 0.70
N THR A 89 -2.12 28.88 1.09
CA THR A 89 -3.44 28.55 1.68
C THR A 89 -3.37 28.13 3.14
N GLY A 90 -2.18 27.82 3.67
CA GLY A 90 -2.07 27.24 5.01
C GLY A 90 -2.60 25.80 5.12
N CYS A 91 -3.02 25.19 4.01
CA CYS A 91 -3.51 23.81 3.97
C CYS A 91 -2.38 22.81 4.30
N ILE A 92 -2.65 21.87 5.20
CA ILE A 92 -1.73 20.79 5.55
C ILE A 92 -1.73 19.75 4.42
N TYR A 93 -0.56 19.41 3.88
CA TYR A 93 -0.48 18.44 2.80
C TYR A 93 -0.81 17.02 3.26
N GLY A 94 -1.44 16.26 2.36
CA GLY A 94 -1.78 14.85 2.58
C GLY A 94 -0.58 13.90 2.43
N ARG A 95 -0.79 12.64 2.81
CA ARG A 95 0.28 11.62 2.78
C ARG A 95 0.84 11.34 1.38
N HIS A 96 0.00 11.39 0.35
CA HIS A 96 0.41 11.13 -1.03
C HIS A 96 1.42 12.16 -1.55
N ILE A 97 1.48 13.34 -0.91
CA ILE A 97 2.43 14.41 -1.23
C ILE A 97 3.66 14.32 -0.34
N THR A 98 3.47 14.24 0.97
CA THR A 98 4.56 14.31 1.96
C THR A 98 5.39 13.04 2.02
N GLY A 99 4.85 11.89 1.58
CA GLY A 99 5.54 10.59 1.62
C GLY A 99 5.81 10.07 3.04
N LEU A 100 5.14 10.62 4.06
CA LEU A 100 5.36 10.23 5.45
C LEU A 100 4.63 8.94 5.83
N CYS A 101 5.15 8.22 6.82
CA CYS A 101 4.42 7.13 7.47
C CYS A 101 3.17 7.65 8.17
N GLY A 102 2.14 6.81 8.31
CA GLY A 102 0.88 7.23 8.92
C GLY A 102 0.96 7.71 10.36
N LYS A 103 1.89 7.15 11.15
CA LYS A 103 2.17 7.60 12.52
C LYS A 103 2.71 9.03 12.52
N LYS A 104 3.74 9.29 11.70
CA LYS A 104 4.36 10.61 11.55
C LYS A 104 3.44 11.65 10.96
N GLN A 105 2.61 11.30 9.97
CA GLN A 105 1.61 12.23 9.44
C GLN A 105 0.62 12.69 10.52
N LYS A 106 0.13 11.76 11.36
CA LYS A 106 -0.75 12.11 12.49
C LYS A 106 -0.05 12.99 13.52
N GLU A 107 1.21 12.70 13.85
CA GLU A 107 2.02 13.53 14.75
C GLU A 107 2.18 14.95 14.21
N ILE A 108 2.55 15.10 12.93
CA ILE A 108 2.68 16.40 12.24
C ILE A 108 1.35 17.16 12.27
N THR A 109 0.24 16.54 11.89
CA THR A 109 -1.07 17.22 11.89
C THR A 109 -1.48 17.69 13.29
N LYS A 110 -1.24 16.87 14.33
CA LYS A 110 -1.50 17.27 15.71
C LYS A 110 -0.60 18.42 16.16
N ALA A 111 0.68 18.37 15.81
CA ALA A 111 1.65 19.41 16.14
C ALA A 111 1.31 20.74 15.47
N ILE A 112 0.96 20.74 14.17
CA ILE A 112 0.52 21.94 13.44
C ILE A 112 -0.72 22.55 14.09
N LYS A 113 -1.77 21.75 14.32
CA LYS A 113 -3.01 22.25 14.96
C LYS A 113 -2.75 22.81 16.35
N ARG A 114 -1.87 22.17 17.12
CA ARG A 114 -1.47 22.66 18.45
C ARG A 114 -0.70 23.98 18.35
N ALA A 115 0.25 24.08 17.42
CA ALA A 115 1.01 25.30 17.18
C ALA A 115 0.11 26.46 16.75
N GLN A 116 -0.90 26.19 15.92
CA GLN A 116 -1.89 27.17 15.48
C GLN A 116 -2.75 27.69 16.63
N ILE A 117 -3.29 26.80 17.46
CA ILE A 117 -4.12 27.19 18.61
C ILE A 117 -3.31 27.97 19.64
N MET A 118 -2.03 27.63 19.83
CA MET A 118 -1.14 28.32 20.76
C MET A 118 -0.55 29.63 20.20
N GLY A 119 -0.82 29.97 18.94
CA GLY A 119 -0.33 31.21 18.32
C GLY A 119 1.13 31.16 17.84
N PHE A 120 1.75 29.99 17.74
CA PHE A 120 3.11 29.83 17.20
C PHE A 120 3.15 29.82 15.66
N MET A 121 2.05 29.44 15.01
CA MET A 121 2.00 29.31 13.55
C MET A 121 0.68 29.88 12.99
N PRO A 122 0.71 30.65 11.89
CA PRO A 122 -0.50 31.12 11.22
C PRO A 122 -1.32 29.98 10.60
N VAL A 123 -2.64 30.19 10.52
CA VAL A 123 -3.60 29.20 9.96
C VAL A 123 -3.80 29.40 8.46
N THR A 124 -3.88 30.65 8.02
CA THR A 124 -4.32 31.03 6.66
C THR A 124 -3.21 31.06 5.63
N TYR A 125 -1.98 31.36 6.05
CA TYR A 125 -0.81 31.45 5.18
C TYR A 125 0.42 30.87 5.88
N LYS A 126 1.48 30.60 5.12
CA LYS A 126 2.77 30.23 5.67
C LYS A 126 3.58 31.49 5.98
N ASP A 127 4.23 31.52 7.13
CA ASP A 127 5.09 32.65 7.52
C ASP A 127 6.20 32.88 6.45
N PRO A 128 6.35 34.12 5.94
CA PRO A 128 7.31 34.46 4.90
C PRO A 128 8.77 34.15 5.27
N ALA A 129 9.11 34.11 6.57
CA ALA A 129 10.45 33.76 7.03
C ALA A 129 10.87 32.35 6.58
N TYR A 130 9.93 31.40 6.52
CA TYR A 130 10.16 29.98 6.19
C TYR A 130 9.86 29.64 4.73
N LEU A 131 9.66 30.64 3.86
CA LEU A 131 9.31 30.41 2.46
C LEU A 131 10.49 29.87 1.64
N LYS A 132 11.72 30.25 2.02
CA LYS A 132 12.97 29.89 1.34
C LYS A 132 13.57 28.54 1.77
N ASP A 133 12.95 27.86 2.73
CA ASP A 133 13.38 26.55 3.21
C ASP A 133 13.34 25.49 2.08
N PRO A 134 14.20 24.45 2.12
CA PRO A 134 14.19 23.38 1.14
C PRO A 134 12.81 22.69 1.11
N LYS A 135 12.25 22.57 -0.10
CA LYS A 135 10.91 22.01 -0.30
C LYS A 135 10.97 20.49 -0.20
N VAL A 136 10.35 19.94 0.85
CA VAL A 136 10.17 18.49 1.04
C VAL A 136 9.04 17.94 0.15
N CYS A 137 8.02 18.76 -0.12
CA CYS A 137 6.87 18.38 -0.91
C CYS A 137 7.09 18.75 -2.38
N ASN A 138 7.08 17.75 -3.27
CA ASN A 138 7.27 17.92 -4.71
C ASN A 138 5.97 18.39 -5.41
N ILE A 139 5.41 19.51 -4.97
CA ILE A 139 4.24 20.11 -5.61
C ILE A 139 4.72 21.20 -6.56
N LYS A 140 4.32 21.08 -7.81
CA LYS A 140 4.44 22.15 -8.79
C LYS A 140 3.09 22.86 -8.86
N TYR A 141 3.09 24.14 -8.53
CA TYR A 141 1.92 24.98 -8.82
C TYR A 141 1.93 25.28 -10.32
N ARG A 142 0.74 25.35 -10.92
CA ARG A 142 0.61 25.80 -12.30
C ARG A 142 0.90 27.30 -12.31
N GLU A 143 1.97 27.67 -13.01
CA GLU A 143 2.33 29.06 -13.29
C GLU A 143 1.27 29.72 -14.19
#